data_AF-A0A8C1EU27-F1
#
_entry.id   AF-A0A8C1EU27-F1
#
_cell.length_a   1.000
_cell.length_b   1.000
_cell.length_c   1.000
_cell.angle_alpha   90.00
_cell.angle_beta   90.00
_cell.angle_gamma   90.00
#
_symmetry.space_group_name_H-M   'P 1'
#
loop_
_entity.id
_entity.type
_entity.pdbx_description
1 polymer ?
#
loop_
_entity_poly.entity_id
_entity_poly.type
_entity_poly.pdbx_seq_one_letter_code
_entity_poly.pdbx_strand_id
1 'polypeptide(L)'
;MNLTENNSLSSTSNLINEKILLVQVLVGIFLCVNGLMIFTFLKKETFRETRYILFAQTLFVDSALMLLTDLALVGLSKQYPVHIIPCYFLCTLMSLLAICSPITLVAMCLERYVAICMPLRHASISTPKNTFIGLLVIWSFSFVIPLFIFIVCFVYIPPGFLHLYVVCSMEVMLQKKWLADMRAMSLQLLFIIMWCIIVSTYIKIMLAARSASSARKNSTNKSLKTIILHGVQLLLCMMQLLMPYIEMPLWKVNVIIFMNVRYSNFILFLILPRCLSPLVYGLRDKKFYNALKYYAFCGILVCNKHKISDDKTFRVGCHVTLYNNHML
;
A
#
# COMPACT_ATOMS: atom_id res chain seq x y z
N MET A 1 35.86 13.77 29.99
CA MET A 1 34.87 13.11 29.13
C MET A 1 33.93 12.36 30.06
N ASN A 2 32.72 12.88 30.27
CA ASN A 2 31.94 12.66 31.50
C ASN A 2 31.01 11.43 31.46
N LEU A 3 30.89 10.71 32.57
CA LEU A 3 29.97 9.57 32.78
C LEU A 3 28.50 9.89 32.44
N THR A 4 28.07 11.13 32.65
CA THR A 4 26.73 11.63 32.30
C THR A 4 26.49 11.76 30.80
N GLU A 5 27.51 12.09 29.99
CA GLU A 5 27.39 12.09 28.53
C GLU A 5 27.35 10.66 27.97
N ASN A 6 28.11 9.74 28.56
CA ASN A 6 28.08 8.34 28.15
C ASN A 6 26.72 7.67 28.47
N ASN A 7 26.14 7.99 29.62
CA ASN A 7 24.82 7.48 30.01
C ASN A 7 23.69 8.05 29.15
N SER A 8 23.74 9.34 28.79
CA SER A 8 22.73 9.95 27.92
C SER A 8 22.84 9.46 26.47
N LEU A 9 24.06 9.27 25.94
CA LEU A 9 24.30 8.71 24.61
C LEU A 9 23.84 7.25 24.53
N SER A 10 24.15 6.44 25.55
CA SER A 10 23.71 5.04 25.66
C SER A 10 22.18 4.91 25.75
N SER A 11 21.53 5.75 26.56
CA SER A 11 20.07 5.78 26.65
C SER A 11 19.41 6.16 25.33
N THR A 12 20.00 7.10 24.59
CA THR A 12 19.47 7.55 23.29
C THR A 12 19.65 6.48 22.22
N SER A 13 20.79 5.79 22.18
CA SER A 13 21.02 4.68 21.25
C SER A 13 20.08 3.50 21.50
N ASN A 14 19.79 3.19 22.77
CA ASN A 14 18.87 2.10 23.13
C ASN A 14 17.44 2.40 22.66
N LEU A 15 16.97 3.63 22.87
CA LEU A 15 15.64 4.05 22.41
C LEU A 15 15.49 3.97 20.88
N ILE A 16 16.53 4.33 20.12
CA ILE A 16 16.51 4.24 18.66
C ILE A 16 16.44 2.77 18.21
N ASN A 17 17.23 1.89 18.83
CA ASN A 17 17.23 0.47 18.53
C ASN A 17 15.87 -0.19 18.84
N GLU A 18 15.23 0.17 19.96
CA GLU A 18 13.88 -0.30 20.30
C GLU A 18 12.84 0.14 19.27
N LYS A 19 12.86 1.41 18.85
CA LYS A 19 11.96 1.92 17.80
C LYS A 19 12.13 1.16 16.48
N ILE A 20 13.37 0.93 16.06
CA ILE A 20 13.66 0.18 14.83
C ILE A 20 13.19 -1.26 14.97
N LEU A 21 13.48 -1.93 16.08
CA LEU A 21 13.05 -3.31 16.32
C LEU A 21 11.52 -3.44 16.25
N LEU A 22 10.79 -2.50 16.88
CA LEU A 22 9.32 -2.47 16.79
C LEU A 22 8.84 -2.33 15.35
N VAL A 23 9.46 -1.46 14.56
CA VAL A 23 9.16 -1.32 13.13
C VAL A 23 9.40 -2.62 12.37
N GLN A 24 10.54 -3.29 12.59
CA GLN A 24 10.90 -4.54 11.93
C GLN A 24 9.86 -5.64 12.18
N VAL A 25 9.47 -5.81 13.46
CA VAL A 25 8.45 -6.78 13.85
C VAL A 25 7.11 -6.45 13.21
N LEU A 26 6.73 -5.16 13.21
CA LEU A 26 5.46 -4.70 12.64
C LEU A 26 5.42 -4.94 11.13
N VAL A 27 6.46 -4.54 10.38
CA VAL A 27 6.57 -4.76 8.94
C VAL A 27 6.57 -6.24 8.61
N GLY A 28 7.32 -7.06 9.35
CA GLY A 28 7.36 -8.51 9.16
C GLY A 28 5.98 -9.16 9.27
N ILE A 29 5.21 -8.84 10.32
CA ILE A 29 3.85 -9.35 10.50
C ILE A 29 2.96 -8.95 9.32
N PHE A 30 3.00 -7.69 8.88
CA PHE A 30 2.16 -7.23 7.78
C PHE A 30 2.55 -7.82 6.42
N LEU A 31 3.85 -8.01 6.16
CA LEU A 31 4.30 -8.71 4.96
C LEU A 31 3.83 -10.17 4.95
N CYS A 32 3.85 -10.87 6.09
CA CYS A 32 3.29 -12.22 6.19
C CYS A 32 1.78 -12.23 5.88
N VAL A 33 1.02 -11.31 6.45
CA VAL A 33 -0.44 -11.19 6.20
C VAL A 33 -0.71 -10.90 4.72
N ASN A 34 -0.02 -9.92 4.13
CA ASN A 34 -0.18 -9.57 2.73
C ASN A 34 0.21 -10.73 1.81
N GLY A 35 1.31 -11.40 2.10
CA GLY A 35 1.76 -12.58 1.36
C GLY A 35 0.73 -13.71 1.36
N LEU A 36 0.11 -13.98 2.52
CA LEU A 36 -0.95 -14.97 2.64
C LEU A 36 -2.21 -14.57 1.85
N MET A 37 -2.56 -13.28 1.83
CA MET A 37 -3.68 -12.78 1.02
C MET A 37 -3.40 -12.89 -0.49
N ILE A 38 -2.18 -12.54 -0.93
CA ILE A 38 -1.76 -12.70 -2.33
C ILE A 38 -1.79 -14.19 -2.72
N PHE A 39 -1.28 -15.08 -1.86
CA PHE A 39 -1.34 -16.52 -2.08
C PHE A 39 -2.79 -17.02 -2.23
N THR A 40 -3.68 -16.56 -1.34
CA THR A 40 -5.11 -16.90 -1.40
C THR A 40 -5.77 -16.45 -2.71
N PHE A 41 -5.40 -15.24 -3.19
CA PHE A 41 -5.85 -14.72 -4.48
C PHE A 41 -5.38 -15.61 -5.64
N LEU A 42 -4.08 -15.95 -5.68
CA LEU A 42 -3.50 -16.77 -6.76
C LEU A 42 -4.09 -18.18 -6.83
N LYS A 43 -4.53 -18.75 -5.72
CA LYS A 43 -5.06 -20.12 -5.66
C LYS A 43 -6.52 -20.27 -6.07
N LYS A 44 -7.30 -19.18 -6.18
CA LYS A 44 -8.73 -19.27 -6.49
C LYS A 44 -9.09 -18.49 -7.76
N GLU A 45 -9.49 -19.22 -8.79
CA GLU A 45 -9.95 -18.61 -10.05
C GLU A 45 -11.20 -17.73 -9.91
N THR A 46 -12.00 -17.99 -8.87
CA THR A 46 -13.18 -17.17 -8.51
C THR A 46 -12.83 -15.73 -8.14
N PHE A 47 -11.56 -15.39 -7.94
CA PHE A 47 -11.10 -14.03 -7.67
C PHE A 47 -10.55 -13.30 -8.91
N ARG A 48 -10.89 -13.72 -10.13
CA ARG A 48 -10.52 -12.99 -11.37
C ARG A 48 -11.40 -11.76 -11.68
N GLU A 49 -12.28 -11.33 -10.77
CA GLU A 49 -13.03 -10.08 -10.93
C GLU A 49 -12.11 -8.85 -10.77
N THR A 50 -12.42 -7.76 -11.49
CA THR A 50 -11.66 -6.49 -11.48
C THR A 50 -11.29 -6.01 -10.08
N ARG A 51 -12.24 -6.04 -9.15
CA ARG A 51 -12.03 -5.62 -7.75
C ARG A 51 -10.93 -6.39 -7.03
N TYR A 52 -10.79 -7.69 -7.29
CA TYR A 52 -9.79 -8.53 -6.65
C TYR A 52 -8.44 -8.39 -7.34
N ILE A 53 -8.40 -8.18 -8.66
CA ILE A 53 -7.18 -7.87 -9.40
C ILE A 53 -6.57 -6.56 -8.90
N LEU A 54 -7.37 -5.50 -8.78
CA LEU A 54 -6.92 -4.23 -8.21
C LEU A 54 -6.45 -4.43 -6.76
N PHE A 55 -7.15 -5.24 -5.97
CA PHE A 55 -6.76 -5.51 -4.58
C PHE A 55 -5.42 -6.25 -4.48
N ALA A 56 -5.21 -7.28 -5.30
CA ALA A 56 -3.94 -7.98 -5.38
C ALA A 56 -2.81 -7.05 -5.83
N GLN A 57 -3.06 -6.16 -6.80
CA GLN A 57 -2.12 -5.13 -7.21
C GLN A 57 -1.73 -4.21 -6.06
N THR A 58 -2.71 -3.70 -5.28
CA THR A 58 -2.43 -2.86 -4.11
C THR A 58 -1.62 -3.61 -3.08
N LEU A 59 -1.96 -4.86 -2.76
CA LEU A 59 -1.18 -5.68 -1.81
C LEU A 59 0.26 -5.87 -2.28
N PHE A 60 0.47 -6.10 -3.59
CA PHE A 60 1.81 -6.25 -4.16
C PHE A 60 2.63 -4.96 -4.05
N VAL A 61 2.08 -3.83 -4.50
CA VAL A 61 2.75 -2.52 -4.44
C VAL A 61 3.03 -2.10 -3.00
N ASP A 62 2.06 -2.25 -2.11
CA ASP A 62 2.18 -1.91 -0.69
C ASP A 62 3.25 -2.77 -0.01
N SER A 63 3.29 -4.09 -0.30
CA SER A 63 4.30 -4.99 0.27
C SER A 63 5.70 -4.70 -0.25
N ALA A 64 5.84 -4.44 -1.56
CA ALA A 64 7.12 -4.05 -2.14
C ALA A 64 7.62 -2.73 -1.54
N LEU A 65 6.74 -1.73 -1.38
CA LEU A 65 7.11 -0.46 -0.76
C LEU A 65 7.52 -0.63 0.70
N MET A 66 6.74 -1.37 1.51
CA MET A 66 7.09 -1.64 2.91
C MET A 66 8.43 -2.35 3.02
N LEU A 67 8.68 -3.40 2.23
CA LEU A 67 9.94 -4.13 2.24
C LEU A 67 11.14 -3.24 1.86
N LEU A 68 11.03 -2.46 0.78
CA LEU A 68 12.13 -1.62 0.30
C LEU A 68 12.44 -0.47 1.26
N THR A 69 11.40 0.16 1.82
CA THR A 69 11.58 1.25 2.79
C THR A 69 12.10 0.77 4.13
N ASP A 70 11.71 -0.44 4.56
CA ASP A 70 12.24 -1.10 5.74
C ASP A 70 13.73 -1.48 5.56
N LEU A 71 14.09 -2.05 4.41
CA LEU A 71 15.49 -2.33 4.07
C LEU A 71 16.33 -1.04 4.02
N ALA A 72 15.79 0.04 3.46
CA ALA A 72 16.45 1.35 3.45
C ALA A 72 16.62 1.92 4.87
N LEU A 73 15.64 1.75 5.76
CA LEU A 73 15.72 2.16 7.17
C LEU A 73 16.81 1.39 7.92
N VAL A 74 16.90 0.07 7.73
CA VAL A 74 17.97 -0.76 8.32
C VAL A 74 19.33 -0.34 7.78
N GLY A 75 19.44 -0.15 6.46
CA GLY A 75 20.67 0.30 5.81
C GLY A 75 21.15 1.64 6.35
N LEU A 76 20.24 2.60 6.53
CA LEU A 76 20.53 3.90 7.13
C LEU A 76 20.99 3.76 8.59
N SER A 77 20.30 2.93 9.37
CA SER A 77 20.58 2.72 10.79
C SER A 77 21.92 2.03 11.05
N LYS A 78 22.33 1.12 10.14
CA LYS A 78 23.61 0.42 10.19
C LYS A 78 24.73 1.15 9.42
N GLN A 79 24.44 2.31 8.84
CA GLN A 79 25.34 3.05 7.94
C GLN A 79 25.93 2.16 6.84
N TYR A 80 25.13 1.26 6.28
CA TYR A 80 25.58 0.32 5.28
C TYR A 80 25.86 1.05 3.95
N PRO A 81 27.12 1.05 3.46
CA PRO A 81 27.48 1.74 2.24
C PRO A 81 27.02 0.93 1.01
N VAL A 82 26.33 1.60 0.09
CA VAL A 82 25.88 1.03 -1.18
C VAL A 82 26.43 1.89 -2.32
N HIS A 83 26.73 1.27 -3.45
CA HIS A 83 27.15 2.00 -4.64
C HIS A 83 26.06 3.00 -5.10
N ILE A 84 26.45 4.17 -5.60
CA ILE A 84 25.52 5.27 -5.89
C ILE A 84 24.43 4.88 -6.92
N ILE A 85 24.80 4.12 -7.96
CA ILE A 85 23.89 3.71 -9.04
C ILE A 85 22.73 2.85 -8.51
N PRO A 86 22.95 1.71 -7.81
CA PRO A 86 21.86 0.93 -7.24
C PRO A 86 21.08 1.72 -6.18
N CYS A 87 21.70 2.67 -5.48
CA CYS A 87 20.94 3.55 -4.59
C CYS A 87 19.93 4.44 -5.34
N TYR A 88 20.33 5.02 -6.48
CA TYR A 88 19.41 5.84 -7.30
C TYR A 88 18.26 5.00 -7.85
N PHE A 89 18.53 3.77 -8.30
CA PHE A 89 17.48 2.84 -8.71
C PHE A 89 16.54 2.50 -7.55
N LEU A 90 17.07 2.19 -6.37
CA LEU A 90 16.27 1.88 -5.18
C LEU A 90 15.37 3.06 -4.77
N CYS A 91 15.92 4.27 -4.73
CA CYS A 91 15.18 5.51 -4.44
C CYS A 91 14.07 5.79 -5.46
N THR A 92 14.36 5.56 -6.74
CA THR A 92 13.40 5.73 -7.83
C THR A 92 12.27 4.70 -7.73
N LEU A 93 12.60 3.45 -7.46
CA LEU A 93 11.62 2.37 -7.29
C LEU A 93 10.71 2.63 -6.07
N MET A 94 11.29 3.02 -4.92
CA MET A 94 10.50 3.40 -3.75
C MET A 94 9.57 4.58 -4.05
N SER A 95 10.06 5.61 -4.76
CA SER A 95 9.25 6.78 -5.15
C SER A 95 8.09 6.40 -6.04
N LEU A 96 8.33 5.50 -6.99
CA LEU A 96 7.30 4.98 -7.87
C LEU A 96 6.22 4.25 -7.10
N LEU A 97 6.61 3.29 -6.25
CA LEU A 97 5.64 2.49 -5.50
C LEU A 97 4.82 3.37 -4.55
N ALA A 98 5.45 4.39 -3.95
CA ALA A 98 4.78 5.38 -3.12
C ALA A 98 3.73 6.21 -3.87
N ILE A 99 3.89 6.45 -5.18
CA ILE A 99 2.90 7.12 -6.04
C ILE A 99 1.84 6.11 -6.54
N CYS A 100 2.26 4.90 -6.90
CA CYS A 100 1.40 3.86 -7.45
C CYS A 100 0.32 3.38 -6.45
N SER A 101 0.69 3.26 -5.17
CA SER A 101 -0.23 2.87 -4.08
C SER A 101 -1.49 3.76 -4.00
N PRO A 102 -1.39 5.09 -3.81
CA PRO A 102 -2.57 5.95 -3.73
C PRO A 102 -3.33 6.04 -5.07
N ILE A 103 -2.65 6.01 -6.22
CA ILE A 103 -3.33 6.02 -7.55
C ILE A 103 -4.19 4.78 -7.70
N THR A 104 -3.69 3.62 -7.29
CA THR A 104 -4.45 2.36 -7.31
C THR A 104 -5.66 2.42 -6.38
N LEU A 105 -5.51 3.01 -5.19
CA LEU A 105 -6.64 3.20 -4.26
C LEU A 105 -7.72 4.14 -4.84
N VAL A 106 -7.33 5.22 -5.54
CA VAL A 106 -8.30 6.07 -6.26
C VAL A 106 -9.00 5.30 -7.36
N ALA A 107 -8.28 4.47 -8.13
CA ALA A 107 -8.88 3.62 -9.15
C ALA A 107 -9.90 2.63 -8.55
N MET A 108 -9.61 2.05 -7.37
CA MET A 108 -10.58 1.23 -6.63
C MET A 108 -11.82 2.02 -6.20
N CYS A 109 -11.66 3.26 -5.73
CA CYS A 109 -12.79 4.11 -5.38
C CYS A 109 -13.67 4.44 -6.60
N LEU A 110 -13.04 4.72 -7.74
CA LEU A 110 -13.76 4.95 -8.99
C LEU A 110 -14.48 3.69 -9.50
N GLU A 111 -13.85 2.52 -9.39
CA GLU A 111 -14.49 1.24 -9.72
C GLU A 111 -15.76 1.04 -8.89
N ARG A 112 -15.69 1.26 -7.58
CA ARG A 112 -16.85 1.17 -6.69
C ARG A 112 -17.94 2.19 -7.02
N TYR A 113 -17.55 3.42 -7.36
CA TYR A 113 -18.49 4.43 -7.80
C TYR A 113 -19.23 4.00 -9.08
N VAL A 114 -18.52 3.53 -10.10
CA VAL A 114 -19.11 3.08 -11.36
C VAL A 114 -20.05 1.88 -11.13
N ALA A 115 -19.66 0.94 -10.27
CA ALA A 115 -20.50 -0.20 -9.90
C ALA A 115 -21.82 0.21 -9.24
N ILE A 116 -21.80 1.24 -8.38
CA ILE A 116 -22.99 1.72 -7.64
C ILE A 116 -23.86 2.63 -8.50
N CYS A 117 -23.26 3.61 -9.17
CA CYS A 117 -23.98 4.68 -9.85
C CYS A 117 -24.31 4.34 -11.32
N MET A 118 -23.61 3.37 -11.92
CA MET A 118 -23.78 3.01 -13.33
C MET A 118 -23.66 1.49 -13.56
N PRO A 119 -24.51 0.65 -12.92
CA PRO A 119 -24.36 -0.81 -12.92
C PRO A 119 -24.40 -1.43 -14.34
N LEU A 120 -25.23 -0.91 -15.25
CA LEU A 120 -25.34 -1.37 -16.64
C LEU A 120 -24.04 -1.19 -17.43
N ARG A 121 -23.32 -0.08 -17.17
CA ARG A 121 -22.06 0.24 -17.84
C ARG A 121 -20.87 -0.41 -17.14
N HIS A 122 -21.00 -0.73 -15.85
CA HIS A 122 -19.99 -1.48 -15.10
C HIS A 122 -19.78 -2.89 -15.67
N ALA A 123 -20.84 -3.58 -16.09
CA ALA A 123 -20.75 -4.92 -16.67
C ALA A 123 -19.88 -4.98 -17.94
N SER A 124 -19.88 -3.93 -18.77
CA SER A 124 -19.04 -3.85 -19.97
C SER A 124 -17.64 -3.29 -19.72
N ILE A 125 -17.46 -2.45 -18.70
CA ILE A 125 -16.18 -1.85 -18.34
C ILE A 125 -15.31 -2.79 -17.48
N SER A 126 -15.92 -3.53 -16.55
CA SER A 126 -15.27 -4.33 -15.51
C SER A 126 -14.81 -5.71 -16.03
N THR A 127 -14.14 -5.74 -17.18
CA THR A 127 -13.54 -6.95 -17.73
C THR A 127 -12.07 -7.08 -17.30
N PRO A 128 -11.51 -8.30 -17.21
CA PRO A 128 -10.09 -8.51 -16.88
C PRO A 128 -9.14 -7.78 -17.84
N LYS A 129 -9.47 -7.74 -19.14
CA LYS A 129 -8.69 -7.01 -20.16
C LYS A 129 -8.62 -5.51 -19.87
N ASN A 130 -9.77 -4.88 -19.63
CA ASN A 130 -9.82 -3.45 -19.31
C ASN A 130 -9.14 -3.14 -17.97
N THR A 131 -9.21 -4.09 -17.02
CA THR A 131 -8.51 -3.97 -15.74
C THR A 131 -7.00 -3.95 -15.95
N PHE A 132 -6.47 -4.86 -16.78
CA PHE A 132 -5.04 -4.88 -17.10
C PHE A 132 -4.58 -3.60 -17.82
N ILE A 133 -5.37 -3.09 -18.77
CA ILE A 133 -5.12 -1.78 -19.40
C ILE A 133 -5.10 -0.67 -18.34
N GLY A 134 -6.07 -0.68 -17.42
CA GLY A 134 -6.12 0.26 -16.29
C GLY A 134 -4.87 0.17 -15.40
N LEU A 135 -4.37 -1.04 -15.12
CA LEU A 135 -3.11 -1.24 -14.40
C LEU A 135 -1.94 -0.62 -15.15
N LEU A 136 -1.80 -0.88 -16.45
CA LEU A 136 -0.74 -0.28 -17.27
C LEU A 136 -0.79 1.26 -17.23
N VAL A 137 -1.99 1.84 -17.30
CA VAL A 137 -2.18 3.29 -17.17
C VAL A 137 -1.72 3.78 -15.79
N ILE A 138 -2.11 3.11 -14.70
CA ILE A 138 -1.68 3.44 -13.33
C ILE A 138 -0.16 3.42 -13.22
N TRP A 139 0.50 2.37 -13.71
CA TRP A 139 1.95 2.27 -13.70
C TRP A 139 2.60 3.40 -14.51
N SER A 140 2.16 3.61 -15.75
CA SER A 140 2.67 4.68 -16.62
C SER A 140 2.60 6.06 -15.96
N PHE A 141 1.46 6.42 -15.35
CA PHE A 141 1.33 7.68 -14.61
C PHE A 141 2.25 7.73 -13.39
N SER A 142 2.41 6.61 -12.67
CA SER A 142 3.27 6.52 -11.49
C SER A 142 4.76 6.65 -11.82
N PHE A 143 5.16 6.26 -13.04
CA PHE A 143 6.55 6.37 -13.52
C PHE A 143 6.95 7.80 -13.87
N VAL A 144 6.02 8.69 -14.25
CA VAL A 144 6.36 10.01 -14.84
C VAL A 144 7.29 10.83 -13.95
N ILE A 145 6.90 11.07 -12.69
CA ILE A 145 7.68 11.91 -11.76
C ILE A 145 9.01 11.24 -11.36
N PRO A 146 9.03 9.97 -10.89
CA PRO A 146 10.28 9.32 -10.50
C PRO A 146 11.26 9.14 -11.66
N LEU A 147 10.78 8.79 -12.86
CA LEU A 147 11.63 8.59 -14.03
C LEU A 147 12.26 9.90 -14.49
N PHE A 148 11.49 11.00 -14.51
CA PHE A 148 12.02 12.32 -14.81
C PHE A 148 13.15 12.71 -13.85
N ILE A 149 12.92 12.53 -12.53
CA ILE A 149 13.94 12.82 -11.52
C ILE A 149 15.17 11.92 -11.71
N PHE A 150 14.98 10.63 -11.96
CA PHE A 150 16.07 9.70 -12.20
C PHE A 150 16.93 10.10 -13.40
N ILE A 151 16.31 10.44 -14.54
CA ILE A 151 17.02 10.88 -15.74
C ILE A 151 17.82 12.16 -15.46
N VAL A 152 17.20 13.16 -14.82
CA VAL A 152 17.89 14.41 -14.44
C VAL A 152 19.06 14.08 -13.51
N CYS A 153 18.83 13.34 -12.43
CA CYS A 153 19.89 12.94 -11.52
C CYS A 153 21.04 12.26 -12.27
N PHE A 154 20.76 11.30 -13.14
CA PHE A 154 21.78 10.58 -13.92
C PHE A 154 22.62 11.49 -14.82
N VAL A 155 21.99 12.43 -15.53
CA VAL A 155 22.68 13.39 -16.41
C VAL A 155 23.59 14.35 -15.64
N TYR A 156 23.18 14.74 -14.42
CA TYR A 156 23.93 15.69 -13.60
C TYR A 156 24.92 15.03 -12.62
N ILE A 157 25.05 13.70 -12.60
CA ILE A 157 26.07 13.01 -11.78
C ILE A 157 27.46 13.32 -12.36
N PRO A 158 28.39 13.91 -11.56
CA PRO A 158 29.77 14.07 -12.01
C PRO A 158 30.46 12.71 -12.19
N PRO A 159 31.35 12.52 -13.18
CA PRO A 159 31.97 11.23 -13.46
C PRO A 159 32.68 10.61 -12.25
N GLY A 160 33.34 11.43 -11.42
CA GLY A 160 34.03 10.97 -10.21
C GLY A 160 33.10 10.44 -9.11
N PHE A 161 31.79 10.74 -9.18
CA PHE A 161 30.80 10.26 -8.21
C PHE A 161 30.23 8.90 -8.58
N LEU A 162 30.38 8.44 -9.82
CA LEU A 162 29.78 7.18 -10.29
C LEU A 162 30.27 5.94 -9.54
N HIS A 163 31.48 5.99 -8.97
CA HIS A 163 32.10 4.87 -8.24
C HIS A 163 32.04 5.02 -6.71
N LEU A 164 31.33 6.03 -6.21
CA LEU A 164 31.25 6.27 -4.77
C LEU A 164 30.28 5.31 -4.08
N TYR A 165 30.67 4.97 -2.86
CA TYR A 165 29.84 4.26 -1.90
C TYR A 165 29.22 5.25 -0.92
N VAL A 166 27.90 5.21 -0.80
CA VAL A 166 27.09 6.17 -0.02
C VAL A 166 26.07 5.41 0.82
N VAL A 167 25.67 5.97 1.96
CA VAL A 167 24.52 5.47 2.70
C VAL A 167 23.27 5.89 1.93
N CYS A 168 22.48 4.91 1.48
CA CYS A 168 21.43 5.20 0.50
C CYS A 168 20.28 6.01 1.12
N SER A 169 20.00 7.19 0.55
CA SER A 169 18.92 8.04 1.00
C SER A 169 18.39 8.92 -0.14
N MET A 170 17.16 9.41 0.01
CA MET A 170 16.54 10.30 -0.99
C MET A 170 17.28 11.65 -1.07
N GLU A 171 17.89 12.08 0.03
CA GLU A 171 18.70 13.29 0.14
C GLU A 171 19.99 13.17 -0.68
N VAL A 172 20.59 11.98 -0.74
CA VAL A 172 21.76 11.71 -1.60
C VAL A 172 21.41 11.82 -3.08
N MET A 173 20.22 11.35 -3.48
CA MET A 173 19.74 11.46 -4.86
C MET A 173 19.37 12.91 -5.23
N LEU A 174 18.78 13.66 -4.30
CA LEU A 174 18.26 15.02 -4.52
C LEU A 174 19.24 16.12 -4.11
N GLN A 175 20.47 16.10 -4.65
CA GLN A 175 21.51 17.06 -4.27
C GLN A 175 21.18 18.52 -4.64
N LYS A 176 20.40 18.74 -5.71
CA LYS A 176 20.05 20.09 -6.18
C LYS A 176 18.73 20.53 -5.59
N LYS A 177 18.73 21.71 -4.93
CA LYS A 177 17.53 22.29 -4.31
C LYS A 177 16.35 22.40 -5.27
N TRP A 178 16.57 22.89 -6.49
CA TRP A 178 15.50 23.03 -7.48
C TRP A 178 14.85 21.68 -7.83
N LEU A 179 15.61 20.58 -7.84
CA LEU A 179 15.10 19.25 -8.12
C LEU A 179 14.24 18.70 -6.96
N ALA A 180 14.69 18.95 -5.71
CA ALA A 180 13.90 18.63 -4.52
C ALA A 180 12.59 19.44 -4.46
N ASP A 181 12.65 20.75 -4.76
CA ASP A 181 11.49 21.64 -4.80
C ASP A 181 10.51 21.19 -5.91
N MET A 182 11.00 20.88 -7.12
CA MET A 182 10.19 20.36 -8.23
C MET A 182 9.50 19.05 -7.88
N ARG A 183 10.21 18.11 -7.24
CA ARG A 183 9.61 16.86 -6.74
C ARG A 183 8.48 17.15 -5.75
N ALA A 184 8.72 18.01 -4.76
CA ALA A 184 7.73 18.35 -3.75
C ALA A 184 6.48 18.99 -4.38
N MET A 185 6.67 19.99 -5.24
CA MET A 185 5.57 20.67 -5.95
C MET A 185 4.77 19.71 -6.85
N SER A 186 5.44 18.79 -7.54
CA SER A 186 4.78 17.81 -8.41
C SER A 186 3.92 16.83 -7.61
N LEU A 187 4.40 16.37 -6.45
CA LEU A 187 3.66 15.50 -5.55
C LEU A 187 2.49 16.23 -4.87
N GLN A 188 2.65 17.52 -4.56
CA GLN A 188 1.55 18.35 -4.05
C GLN A 188 0.45 18.57 -5.08
N LEU A 189 0.82 18.85 -6.34
CA LEU A 189 -0.14 18.97 -7.43
C LEU A 189 -0.91 17.65 -7.61
N LEU A 190 -0.21 16.51 -7.59
CA LEU A 190 -0.83 15.19 -7.66
C LEU A 190 -1.80 14.97 -6.48
N PHE A 191 -1.40 15.35 -5.26
CA PHE A 191 -2.27 15.29 -4.10
C PHE A 191 -3.57 16.07 -4.29
N ILE A 192 -3.49 17.32 -4.76
CA ILE A 192 -4.66 18.18 -4.99
C ILE A 192 -5.59 17.56 -6.04
N ILE A 193 -5.03 17.10 -7.16
CA ILE A 193 -5.80 16.47 -8.24
C ILE A 193 -6.57 15.25 -7.71
N MET A 194 -5.89 14.37 -7.00
CA MET A 194 -6.49 13.15 -6.44
C MET A 194 -7.52 13.48 -5.36
N TRP A 195 -7.25 14.47 -4.50
CA TRP A 195 -8.21 14.93 -3.49
C TRP A 195 -9.51 15.44 -4.13
N CYS A 196 -9.41 16.26 -5.19
CA CYS A 196 -10.57 16.73 -5.95
C CYS A 196 -11.37 15.57 -6.57
N ILE A 197 -10.70 14.57 -7.16
CA ILE A 197 -11.35 13.37 -7.72
C ILE A 197 -12.12 12.62 -6.62
N ILE A 198 -11.50 12.41 -5.46
CA ILE A 198 -12.09 11.68 -4.33
C ILE A 198 -13.31 12.42 -3.82
N VAL A 199 -13.18 13.70 -3.48
CA VAL A 199 -14.29 14.52 -2.95
C VAL A 199 -15.46 14.52 -3.94
N SER A 200 -15.20 14.76 -5.23
CA SER A 200 -16.22 14.74 -6.28
C SER A 200 -16.91 13.38 -6.38
N THR A 201 -16.16 12.29 -6.29
CA THR A 201 -16.69 10.91 -6.34
C THR A 201 -17.60 10.64 -5.14
N TYR A 202 -17.17 10.99 -3.93
CA TYR A 202 -17.95 10.77 -2.71
C TYR A 202 -19.23 11.60 -2.68
N ILE A 203 -19.19 12.86 -3.15
CA ILE A 203 -20.39 13.69 -3.29
C ILE A 203 -21.40 12.99 -4.20
N LYS A 204 -20.97 12.49 -5.37
CA LYS A 204 -21.85 11.78 -6.31
C LYS A 204 -22.42 10.48 -5.73
N ILE A 205 -21.61 9.69 -5.02
CA ILE A 205 -22.08 8.48 -4.30
C ILE A 205 -23.16 8.86 -3.29
N MET A 206 -22.93 9.90 -2.49
CA MET A 206 -23.87 10.31 -1.46
C MET A 206 -25.18 10.83 -2.05
N LEU A 207 -25.12 11.57 -3.16
CA LEU A 207 -26.32 12.01 -3.89
C LEU A 207 -27.11 10.81 -4.44
N ALA A 208 -26.44 9.88 -5.13
CA ALA A 208 -27.07 8.68 -5.66
C ALA A 208 -27.71 7.82 -4.56
N ALA A 209 -27.00 7.64 -3.43
CA ALA A 209 -27.51 6.93 -2.28
C ALA A 209 -28.74 7.62 -1.66
N ARG A 210 -28.75 8.96 -1.57
CA ARG A 210 -29.90 9.72 -1.07
C ARG A 210 -31.11 9.55 -1.98
N SER A 211 -30.93 9.66 -3.30
CA SER A 211 -32.01 9.47 -4.28
C SER A 211 -32.62 8.07 -4.22
N ALA A 212 -31.82 7.04 -3.95
CA ALA A 212 -32.31 5.66 -3.76
C ALA A 212 -32.90 5.41 -2.36
N SER A 213 -32.51 6.18 -1.33
CA SER A 213 -32.87 5.95 0.07
C SER A 213 -34.23 6.52 0.49
N SER A 214 -34.95 7.23 -0.38
CA SER A 214 -36.32 7.69 -0.08
C SER A 214 -37.27 6.53 0.30
N ALA A 215 -36.87 5.28 0.07
CA ALA A 215 -37.63 4.07 0.39
C ALA A 215 -37.10 3.19 1.56
N ARG A 216 -35.87 3.36 2.12
CA ARG A 216 -35.37 2.44 3.17
C ARG A 216 -34.23 3.00 4.06
N LYS A 217 -34.57 3.52 5.24
CA LYS A 217 -33.65 4.20 6.20
C LYS A 217 -32.63 3.30 6.92
N ASN A 218 -32.90 2.00 7.11
CA ASN A 218 -32.12 1.16 8.05
C ASN A 218 -30.94 0.37 7.43
N SER A 219 -30.89 0.15 6.10
CA SER A 219 -29.76 -0.56 5.46
C SER A 219 -28.57 0.36 5.12
N THR A 220 -28.83 1.67 5.05
CA THR A 220 -27.89 2.73 4.63
C THR A 220 -26.71 2.90 5.60
N ASN A 221 -26.93 2.76 6.91
CA ASN A 221 -25.89 2.97 7.94
C ASN A 221 -24.76 1.94 7.91
N LYS A 222 -25.02 0.70 7.48
CA LYS A 222 -24.00 -0.37 7.44
C LYS A 222 -23.09 -0.24 6.22
N SER A 223 -23.64 0.24 5.10
CA SER A 223 -22.88 0.57 3.88
C SER A 223 -22.02 1.83 4.07
N LEU A 224 -22.55 2.85 4.78
CA LEU A 224 -21.84 4.11 5.04
C LEU A 224 -20.54 3.91 5.85
N LYS A 225 -20.55 3.04 6.86
CA LYS A 225 -19.36 2.74 7.69
C LYS A 225 -18.21 2.14 6.88
N THR A 226 -18.50 1.41 5.79
CA THR A 226 -17.50 0.91 4.83
C THR A 226 -16.80 2.04 4.13
N ILE A 227 -17.61 2.95 3.59
CA ILE A 227 -17.18 4.06 2.75
C ILE A 227 -16.32 5.04 3.56
N ILE A 228 -16.68 5.28 4.83
CA ILE A 228 -15.87 6.11 5.74
C ILE A 228 -14.49 5.48 5.99
N LEU A 229 -14.42 4.17 6.25
CA LEU A 229 -13.14 3.50 6.51
C LEU A 229 -12.23 3.52 5.28
N HIS A 230 -12.78 3.31 4.09
CA HIS A 230 -12.06 3.50 2.82
C HIS A 230 -11.57 4.94 2.64
N GLY A 231 -12.42 5.92 2.96
CA GLY A 231 -12.08 7.34 2.88
C GLY A 231 -10.94 7.73 3.82
N VAL A 232 -10.96 7.24 5.06
CA VAL A 232 -9.88 7.47 6.03
C VAL A 232 -8.57 6.83 5.57
N GLN A 233 -8.62 5.56 5.13
CA GLN A 233 -7.43 4.88 4.60
C GLN A 233 -6.83 5.63 3.42
N LEU A 234 -7.68 6.05 2.47
CA LEU A 234 -7.26 6.79 1.30
C LEU A 234 -6.65 8.14 1.68
N LEU A 235 -7.28 8.87 2.60
CA LEU A 235 -6.75 10.14 3.12
C LEU A 235 -5.36 9.95 3.73
N LEU A 236 -5.19 8.94 4.61
CA LEU A 236 -3.91 8.62 5.22
C LEU A 236 -2.83 8.26 4.19
N CYS A 237 -3.20 7.50 3.15
CA CYS A 237 -2.27 7.15 2.07
C CYS A 237 -1.88 8.39 1.24
N MET A 238 -2.84 9.26 0.93
CA MET A 238 -2.62 10.50 0.21
C MET A 238 -1.71 11.47 0.98
N MET A 239 -1.80 11.51 2.30
CA MET A 239 -0.93 12.36 3.13
C MET A 239 0.55 12.05 2.93
N GLN A 240 0.93 10.83 2.53
CA GLN A 240 2.31 10.51 2.20
C GLN A 240 2.90 11.43 1.11
N LEU A 241 2.07 11.90 0.17
CA LEU A 241 2.52 12.79 -0.91
C LEU A 241 2.93 14.18 -0.40
N LEU A 242 2.45 14.61 0.78
CA LEU A 242 2.83 15.88 1.41
C LEU A 242 4.16 15.78 2.18
N MET A 243 4.63 14.58 2.49
CA MET A 243 5.78 14.36 3.37
C MET A 243 7.04 15.12 2.92
N PRO A 244 7.44 15.09 1.63
CA PRO A 244 8.61 15.84 1.18
C PRO A 244 8.52 17.33 1.47
N TYR A 245 7.33 17.93 1.31
CA TYR A 245 7.12 19.34 1.57
C TYR A 245 7.23 19.69 3.07
N ILE A 246 6.75 18.80 3.95
CA ILE A 246 6.81 18.98 5.41
C ILE A 246 8.24 18.76 5.91
N GLU A 247 8.95 17.77 5.38
CA GLU A 247 10.29 17.36 5.84
C GLU A 247 11.39 18.35 5.40
N MET A 248 11.29 18.93 4.21
CA MET A 248 12.28 19.88 3.67
C MET A 248 12.61 21.08 4.57
N PRO A 249 11.63 21.82 5.14
CA PRO A 249 11.91 22.92 6.05
C PRO A 249 12.41 22.42 7.42
N LEU A 250 11.89 21.30 7.93
CA LEU A 250 12.24 20.77 9.25
C LEU A 250 13.71 20.37 9.34
N TRP A 251 14.29 19.87 8.25
CA TRP A 251 15.71 19.56 8.16
C TRP A 251 16.60 20.75 8.54
N LYS A 252 16.18 21.97 8.21
CA LYS A 252 16.96 23.20 8.47
C LYS A 252 16.78 23.74 9.88
N VAL A 253 15.72 23.34 10.59
CA VAL A 253 15.39 23.88 11.92
C VAL A 253 16.05 23.07 13.01
N ASN A 254 15.81 21.75 13.05
CA ASN A 254 16.32 20.89 14.11
C ASN A 254 16.31 19.42 13.67
N VAL A 255 17.48 18.79 13.68
CA VAL A 255 17.67 17.40 13.23
C VAL A 255 16.90 16.39 14.09
N ILE A 256 16.78 16.63 15.41
CA ILE A 256 16.04 15.75 16.32
C ILE A 256 14.54 15.82 16.03
N ILE A 257 14.01 17.02 15.82
CA ILE A 257 12.59 17.21 15.44
C ILE A 257 12.33 16.57 14.08
N PHE A 258 13.22 16.77 13.10
CA PHE A 258 13.14 16.15 11.79
C PHE A 258 13.06 14.62 11.88
N MET A 259 13.95 13.98 12.65
CA MET A 259 13.97 12.52 12.81
C MET A 259 12.69 12.01 13.48
N ASN A 260 12.20 12.70 14.52
CA ASN A 260 10.96 12.32 15.20
C ASN A 260 9.74 12.47 14.27
N VAL A 261 9.65 13.56 13.52
CA VAL A 261 8.56 13.78 12.56
C VAL A 261 8.61 12.75 11.43
N ARG A 262 9.79 12.49 10.86
CA ARG A 262 9.96 11.48 9.81
C ARG A 262 9.58 10.08 10.30
N TYR A 263 9.97 9.72 11.52
CA TYR A 263 9.55 8.46 12.15
C TYR A 263 8.03 8.40 12.33
N SER A 264 7.40 9.44 12.89
CA SER A 264 5.94 9.50 13.05
C SER A 264 5.21 9.43 11.71
N ASN A 265 5.69 10.15 10.70
CA ASN A 265 5.16 10.12 9.33
C ASN A 265 5.27 8.72 8.71
N PHE A 266 6.39 8.06 8.92
CA PHE A 266 6.61 6.70 8.48
C PHE A 266 5.59 5.73 9.11
N ILE A 267 5.34 5.81 10.41
CA ILE A 267 4.32 4.96 11.04
C ILE A 267 2.90 5.31 10.56
N LEU A 268 2.53 6.60 10.59
CA LEU A 268 1.15 7.05 10.41
C LEU A 268 0.69 7.09 8.95
N PHE A 269 1.57 7.50 8.04
CA PHE A 269 1.24 7.70 6.63
C PHE A 269 1.94 6.69 5.74
N LEU A 270 3.02 6.05 6.21
CA LEU A 270 3.63 4.94 5.50
C LEU A 270 3.03 3.60 5.91
N ILE A 271 3.18 3.15 7.15
CA ILE A 271 2.77 1.79 7.55
C ILE A 271 1.25 1.67 7.70
N LEU A 272 0.65 2.48 8.58
CA LEU A 272 -0.75 2.37 8.98
C LEU A 272 -1.76 2.25 7.81
N PRO A 273 -1.75 3.11 6.77
CA PRO A 273 -2.71 2.99 5.67
C PRO A 273 -2.58 1.68 4.88
N ARG A 274 -1.37 1.10 4.77
CA ARG A 274 -1.16 -0.19 4.09
C ARG A 274 -1.63 -1.36 4.93
N CYS A 275 -1.57 -1.24 6.25
CA CYS A 275 -2.14 -2.21 7.18
C CYS A 275 -3.67 -2.22 7.12
N LEU A 276 -4.27 -1.08 6.82
CA LEU A 276 -5.71 -0.97 6.64
C LEU A 276 -6.18 -1.65 5.34
N SER A 277 -5.38 -1.69 4.26
CA SER A 277 -5.79 -2.33 2.98
C SER A 277 -6.25 -3.81 3.17
N PRO A 278 -5.46 -4.70 3.79
CA PRO A 278 -5.86 -6.08 4.10
C PRO A 278 -7.14 -6.19 4.93
N LEU A 279 -7.28 -5.33 5.95
CA LEU A 279 -8.41 -5.35 6.87
C LEU A 279 -9.70 -4.94 6.16
N VAL A 280 -9.61 -3.87 5.38
CA VAL A 280 -10.73 -3.21 4.73
C VAL A 280 -11.24 -4.00 3.53
N TYR A 281 -10.33 -4.53 2.70
CA TYR A 281 -10.66 -5.18 1.43
C TYR A 281 -10.60 -6.72 1.49
N GLY A 282 -9.75 -7.29 2.36
CA GLY A 282 -9.59 -8.75 2.50
C GLY A 282 -10.49 -9.33 3.58
N LEU A 283 -10.25 -8.99 4.86
CA LEU A 283 -10.95 -9.60 6.00
C LEU A 283 -12.44 -9.28 6.05
N ARG A 284 -12.85 -8.14 5.49
CA ARG A 284 -14.25 -7.74 5.42
C ARG A 284 -15.06 -8.51 4.39
N ASP A 285 -14.42 -8.98 3.31
CA ASP A 285 -15.11 -9.74 2.28
C ASP A 285 -15.29 -11.20 2.73
N LYS A 286 -16.53 -11.61 2.99
CA LYS A 286 -16.83 -12.97 3.51
C LYS A 286 -16.28 -14.08 2.61
N LYS A 287 -16.30 -13.91 1.28
CA LYS A 287 -15.81 -14.94 0.34
C LYS A 287 -14.29 -15.04 0.46
N PHE A 288 -13.61 -13.89 0.48
CA PHE A 288 -12.16 -13.83 0.62
C PHE A 288 -11.69 -14.31 1.99
N TYR A 289 -12.33 -13.84 3.07
CA TYR A 289 -12.03 -14.25 4.45
C TYR A 289 -12.18 -15.76 4.66
N ASN A 290 -13.24 -16.39 4.12
CA ASN A 290 -13.40 -17.83 4.23
C ASN A 290 -12.31 -18.60 3.47
N ALA A 291 -11.89 -18.10 2.31
CA ALA A 291 -10.77 -18.67 1.56
C ALA A 291 -9.45 -18.51 2.33
N LEU A 292 -9.21 -17.32 2.90
CA LEU A 292 -8.04 -17.02 3.71
C LEU A 292 -7.97 -17.95 4.92
N LYS A 293 -9.08 -18.10 5.65
CA LYS A 293 -9.18 -19.02 6.79
C LYS A 293 -8.87 -20.47 6.39
N TYR A 294 -9.36 -20.90 5.24
CA TYR A 294 -9.08 -22.24 4.74
C TYR A 294 -7.58 -22.48 4.54
N TYR A 295 -6.87 -21.55 3.90
CA TYR A 295 -5.43 -21.68 3.65
C TYR A 295 -4.57 -21.41 4.89
N ALA A 296 -4.96 -20.47 5.75
CA ALA A 296 -4.24 -20.14 6.98
C ALA A 296 -4.21 -21.31 7.98
N PHE A 297 -5.29 -22.09 8.04
CA PHE A 297 -5.44 -23.20 8.98
C PHE A 297 -5.37 -24.58 8.30
N CYS A 298 -4.77 -24.69 7.12
CA CYS A 298 -4.62 -25.96 6.37
C CYS A 298 -5.92 -26.80 6.30
N GLY A 299 -7.08 -26.16 6.14
CA GLY A 299 -8.38 -26.85 6.06
C GLY A 299 -8.91 -27.48 7.38
N ILE A 300 -8.19 -27.39 8.49
CA ILE A 300 -8.52 -28.09 9.75
C ILE A 300 -9.87 -27.61 10.34
N LEU A 301 -10.27 -26.36 10.10
CA LEU A 301 -11.51 -25.80 10.66
C LEU A 301 -12.79 -26.05 9.83
N VAL A 302 -12.70 -26.55 8.59
CA VAL A 302 -13.90 -26.84 7.79
C VAL A 302 -14.41 -28.27 8.03
N CYS A 303 -13.55 -29.19 8.46
CA CYS A 303 -13.96 -30.54 8.84
C CYS A 303 -14.78 -30.55 10.15
N ASN A 304 -14.61 -29.56 11.02
CA ASN A 304 -15.30 -29.54 12.33
C ASN A 304 -16.73 -28.99 12.29
N LYS A 305 -17.15 -28.32 11.20
CA LYS A 305 -18.54 -27.83 11.07
C LYS A 305 -19.50 -28.84 10.47
N HIS A 306 -19.01 -29.89 9.81
CA HIS A 306 -19.85 -30.95 9.27
C HIS A 306 -20.00 -32.14 10.23
N LYS A 307 -19.37 -32.09 11.42
CA LYS A 307 -19.30 -33.21 12.38
C LYS A 307 -20.16 -33.05 13.64
N ILE A 308 -21.10 -32.09 13.67
CA ILE A 308 -21.96 -31.84 14.85
C ILE A 308 -23.45 -31.86 14.45
N SER A 309 -23.88 -32.77 13.56
CA SER A 309 -25.32 -32.95 13.36
C SER A 309 -25.81 -34.36 13.05
N ASP A 310 -24.96 -35.38 12.88
CA ASP A 310 -25.49 -36.74 12.73
C ASP A 310 -24.57 -37.76 13.39
N ASP A 311 -25.09 -38.29 14.50
CA ASP A 311 -24.68 -39.55 15.08
C ASP A 311 -25.11 -40.67 14.13
N LYS A 312 -24.15 -41.19 13.33
CA LYS A 312 -24.11 -42.58 12.83
C LYS A 312 -22.85 -42.84 12.01
N THR A 313 -22.21 -43.93 12.37
CA THR A 313 -21.02 -44.55 11.78
C THR A 313 -21.17 -44.78 10.27
N PHE A 314 -20.32 -44.15 9.44
CA PHE A 314 -20.02 -44.68 8.10
C PHE A 314 -18.65 -44.20 7.59
N ARG A 315 -17.80 -45.15 7.15
CA ARG A 315 -16.55 -44.87 6.42
C ARG A 315 -16.92 -44.24 5.08
N VAL A 316 -16.37 -43.07 4.73
CA VAL A 316 -16.36 -42.62 3.33
C VAL A 316 -15.05 -41.93 3.01
N GLY A 317 -14.40 -42.41 1.94
CA GLY A 317 -13.17 -41.88 1.40
C GLY A 317 -13.35 -40.49 0.79
N CYS A 318 -12.25 -39.74 0.79
CA CYS A 318 -12.14 -38.42 0.19
C CYS A 318 -12.05 -38.59 -1.34
N HIS A 319 -13.19 -38.57 -2.05
CA HIS A 319 -13.20 -38.49 -3.51
C HIS A 319 -13.10 -37.01 -3.92
N VAL A 320 -11.95 -36.63 -4.47
CA VAL A 320 -11.74 -35.35 -5.14
C VAL A 320 -12.27 -35.52 -6.57
N THR A 321 -13.44 -34.97 -6.87
CA THR A 321 -13.93 -34.88 -8.25
C THR A 321 -13.40 -33.60 -8.87
N LEU A 322 -12.29 -33.72 -9.61
CA LEU A 322 -11.83 -32.72 -10.57
C LEU A 322 -12.83 -32.68 -11.73
N TYR A 323 -13.64 -31.64 -11.82
CA TYR A 323 -14.38 -31.36 -13.05
C TYR A 323 -13.46 -30.64 -14.03
N ASN A 324 -12.82 -31.45 -14.88
CA ASN A 324 -12.22 -31.05 -16.14
C ASN A 324 -13.37 -30.72 -17.11
N ASN A 325 -13.43 -29.49 -17.63
CA ASN A 325 -14.27 -29.20 -18.80
C ASN A 325 -13.37 -28.69 -19.92
N HIS A 326 -13.03 -29.61 -20.84
CA HIS A 326 -12.62 -29.31 -22.20
C HIS A 326 -13.53 -30.11 -23.15
N MET A 327 -14.04 -29.42 -24.17
CA MET A 327 -14.73 -29.87 -25.39
C MET A 327 -16.15 -30.45 -25.32
N LEU A 328 -17.12 -29.65 -25.78
CA LEU A 328 -17.65 -29.73 -27.15
C LEU A 328 -18.00 -28.34 -27.66
#